data_AF-F8P782-F1
#
_entry.id   AF-F8P782-F1
#
_cell.length_a   1.000
_cell.length_b   1.000
_cell.length_c   1.000
_cell.angle_alpha   90.00
_cell.angle_beta   90.00
_cell.angle_gamma   90.00
#
_symmetry.space_group_name_H-M   'P 1'
#
loop_
_entity.id
_entity.type
_entity.pdbx_description
1 polymer ?
#
loop_
_entity_poly.entity_id
_entity_poly.type
_entity_poly.pdbx_seq_one_letter_code
_entity_poly.pdbx_strand_id
1 'polypeptide(L)'
;MKILMQHQKAKHFKCNMCPRRLNTAGGLAVHIQQVHKLEPENLPRIENALPGRDGYEVEIFGMEGIPAPDVADYKRRKEIELGLAAGSISQPQPKRPKIENRPLSEDELKAQLEAHKALMGAND
;
A
#
# COMPACT_ATOMS: atom_id res chain seq x y z
N MET A 1 8.50 2.41 -2.54
CA MET A 1 7.92 2.39 -3.91
C MET A 1 8.61 1.42 -4.87
N LYS A 2 9.95 1.45 -5.00
CA LYS A 2 10.69 0.61 -5.98
C LYS A 2 10.38 -0.89 -5.93
N ILE A 3 10.24 -1.46 -4.72
CA ILE A 3 9.93 -2.88 -4.52
C ILE A 3 8.53 -3.23 -5.03
N LEU A 4 7.52 -2.41 -4.74
CA LEU A 4 6.15 -2.63 -5.21
C LEU A 4 6.08 -2.62 -6.73
N MET A 5 6.73 -1.65 -7.37
CA MET A 5 6.77 -1.56 -8.83
C MET A 5 7.48 -2.75 -9.46
N GLN A 6 8.59 -3.21 -8.86
CA GLN A 6 9.29 -4.42 -9.29
C GLN A 6 8.42 -5.67 -9.15
N HIS A 7 7.67 -5.79 -8.05
CA HIS A 7 6.70 -6.86 -7.84
C HIS A 7 5.61 -6.83 -8.92
N GLN A 8 4.98 -5.67 -9.17
CA GLN A 8 3.94 -5.51 -10.18
C GLN A 8 4.45 -5.95 -11.56
N LYS A 9 5.64 -5.49 -11.94
CA LYS A 9 6.32 -5.90 -13.19
C LYS A 9 6.60 -7.40 -13.26
N ALA A 10 6.97 -8.03 -12.16
CA ALA A 10 7.34 -9.43 -12.13
C ALA A 10 6.14 -10.39 -12.09
N LYS A 11 5.05 -9.98 -11.44
CA LYS A 11 3.89 -10.83 -11.13
C LYS A 11 2.67 -10.56 -12.00
N HIS A 12 2.45 -9.30 -12.39
CA HIS A 12 1.22 -8.87 -13.09
C HIS A 12 1.51 -8.49 -14.53
N PHE A 13 2.59 -7.74 -14.79
CA PHE A 13 2.89 -7.21 -16.13
C PHE A 13 3.88 -8.07 -16.92
N LYS A 14 3.71 -9.40 -16.83
CA LYS A 14 4.49 -10.39 -17.59
C LYS A 14 3.64 -10.93 -18.74
N CYS A 15 4.21 -10.98 -19.94
CA CYS A 15 3.56 -11.68 -21.05
C CYS A 15 3.59 -13.20 -20.79
N ASN A 16 2.48 -13.89 -21.03
CA ASN A 16 2.39 -15.35 -20.91
C ASN A 16 2.89 -16.08 -22.17
N MET A 17 3.08 -15.38 -23.28
CA MET A 17 3.55 -15.94 -24.56
C MET A 17 5.05 -15.72 -24.82
N CYS A 18 5.71 -14.84 -24.08
CA CYS A 18 7.14 -14.57 -24.23
C CYS A 18 7.77 -14.10 -22.90
N PRO A 19 9.10 -14.05 -22.76
CA PRO A 19 9.73 -13.67 -21.50
C PRO A 19 9.65 -12.15 -21.19
N ARG A 20 8.96 -11.36 -22.02
CA ARG A 20 8.87 -9.90 -21.89
C ARG A 20 8.07 -9.51 -20.64
N ARG A 21 8.58 -8.51 -19.92
CA ARG A 21 7.93 -7.84 -18.79
C ARG A 21 7.79 -6.35 -19.05
N LEU A 22 6.60 -5.82 -18.85
CA LEU A 22 6.23 -4.43 -19.11
C LEU A 22 6.07 -3.71 -17.76
N ASN A 23 5.81 -2.41 -17.80
CA ASN A 23 5.68 -1.61 -16.59
C ASN A 23 4.21 -1.32 -16.23
N THR A 24 3.28 -1.58 -17.14
CA THR A 24 1.84 -1.28 -16.98
C THR A 24 0.96 -2.35 -17.63
N ALA A 25 -0.32 -2.30 -17.30
CA ALA A 25 -1.36 -3.16 -17.88
C ALA A 25 -1.58 -2.84 -19.37
N GLY A 26 -1.80 -1.57 -19.71
CA GLY A 26 -2.00 -1.13 -21.10
C GLY A 26 -0.78 -1.44 -21.98
N GLY A 27 0.44 -1.28 -21.45
CA GLY A 27 1.65 -1.68 -22.15
C GLY A 27 1.73 -3.18 -22.43
N LEU A 28 1.21 -4.01 -21.52
CA LEU A 28 1.10 -5.46 -21.72
C LEU A 28 0.04 -5.81 -22.78
N ALA A 29 -1.13 -5.15 -22.76
CA ALA A 29 -2.18 -5.35 -23.76
C ALA A 29 -1.70 -5.01 -25.18
N VAL A 30 -1.11 -3.81 -25.35
CA VAL A 30 -0.55 -3.36 -26.63
C VAL A 30 0.57 -4.29 -27.09
N HIS A 31 1.44 -4.72 -26.19
CA HIS A 31 2.49 -5.69 -26.51
C HIS A 31 1.91 -6.99 -27.07
N ILE A 32 0.88 -7.55 -26.43
CA ILE A 32 0.26 -8.80 -26.88
C ILE A 32 -0.42 -8.60 -28.24
N GLN A 33 -1.17 -7.52 -28.44
CA GLN A 33 -1.79 -7.22 -29.73
C GLN A 33 -0.75 -7.05 -30.85
N GLN A 34 0.33 -6.32 -30.59
CA GLN A 34 1.31 -5.99 -31.63
C GLN A 34 2.30 -7.12 -31.91
N VAL A 35 2.78 -7.83 -30.89
CA VAL A 35 3.82 -8.86 -31.03
C VAL A 35 3.21 -10.23 -31.23
N HIS A 36 2.10 -10.53 -30.54
CA HIS A 36 1.44 -11.82 -30.59
C HIS A 36 0.17 -11.84 -31.44
N LYS A 37 -0.22 -10.69 -32.01
CA LYS A 37 -1.32 -10.57 -33.00
C LYS A 37 -2.65 -11.11 -32.48
N LEU A 38 -2.91 -10.93 -31.18
CA LEU A 38 -4.21 -11.23 -30.60
C LEU A 38 -5.13 -10.03 -30.74
N GLU A 39 -6.38 -10.30 -31.10
CA GLU A 39 -7.45 -9.30 -31.09
C GLU A 39 -7.74 -8.84 -29.66
N PRO A 40 -8.18 -7.57 -29.44
CA PRO A 40 -8.49 -7.03 -28.12
C PRO A 40 -9.49 -7.88 -27.32
N GLU A 41 -10.46 -8.47 -28.01
CA GLU A 41 -11.51 -9.33 -27.44
C GLU A 41 -10.96 -10.67 -26.91
N ASN A 42 -9.83 -11.11 -27.43
CA ASN A 42 -9.17 -12.39 -27.11
C ASN A 42 -7.91 -12.20 -26.26
N LEU A 43 -7.74 -11.02 -25.65
CA LEU A 43 -6.63 -10.78 -24.74
C LEU A 43 -6.76 -11.66 -23.48
N PRO A 44 -5.66 -12.34 -23.06
CA PRO A 44 -5.67 -13.09 -21.81
C PRO A 44 -5.91 -12.16 -20.63
N ARG A 45 -6.43 -12.66 -19.51
CA ARG A 45 -6.52 -11.86 -18.28
C ARG A 45 -5.16 -11.71 -17.61
N ILE A 46 -4.97 -10.65 -16.84
CA ILE A 46 -3.75 -10.44 -16.06
C ILE A 46 -3.62 -11.55 -15.00
N GLU A 47 -2.51 -12.28 -15.04
CA GLU A 47 -2.23 -13.34 -14.07
C GLU A 47 -2.03 -12.77 -12.66
N ASN A 48 -2.42 -13.52 -11.63
CA ASN A 48 -2.29 -13.15 -10.22
C ASN A 48 -3.06 -11.88 -9.81
N ALA A 49 -4.01 -11.44 -10.63
CA ALA A 49 -4.96 -10.39 -10.28
C ALA A 49 -6.20 -10.96 -9.58
N LEU A 50 -6.84 -10.14 -8.75
CA LEU A 50 -8.12 -10.48 -8.14
C LEU A 50 -9.23 -10.45 -9.21
N PRO A 51 -10.30 -11.26 -9.06
CA PRO A 51 -11.46 -11.19 -9.93
C PRO A 51 -12.00 -9.76 -10.02
N GLY A 52 -12.28 -9.29 -11.23
CA GLY A 52 -12.75 -7.92 -11.49
C GLY A 52 -11.66 -6.85 -11.48
N ARG A 53 -10.38 -7.23 -11.29
CA ARG A 53 -9.21 -6.35 -11.36
C ARG A 53 -8.13 -6.89 -12.30
N ASP A 54 -8.51 -7.82 -13.17
CA ASP A 54 -7.66 -8.59 -14.08
C ASP A 54 -7.73 -8.10 -15.53
N GLY A 55 -8.38 -6.95 -15.76
CA GLY A 55 -8.44 -6.26 -17.04
C GLY A 55 -7.27 -5.30 -17.27
N TYR A 56 -7.28 -4.63 -18.43
CA TYR A 56 -6.19 -3.76 -18.89
C TYR A 56 -6.49 -2.25 -18.81
N GLU A 57 -7.73 -1.89 -18.47
CA GLU A 57 -8.22 -0.50 -18.51
C GLU A 57 -7.66 0.39 -17.41
N VAL A 58 -7.29 -0.20 -16.26
CA VAL A 58 -6.81 0.57 -15.10
C VAL A 58 -5.29 0.63 -15.12
N GLU A 59 -4.75 1.80 -15.44
CA GLU A 59 -3.31 2.05 -15.39
C GLU A 59 -2.85 2.31 -13.96
N ILE A 60 -2.05 1.40 -13.41
CA ILE A 60 -1.52 1.47 -12.04
C ILE A 60 0.01 1.52 -12.07
N PHE A 61 0.57 2.50 -11.36
CA PHE A 61 2.01 2.66 -11.18
C PHE A 61 2.35 2.73 -9.68
N GLY A 62 2.77 1.61 -9.11
CA GLY A 62 2.94 1.52 -7.66
C GLY A 62 1.60 1.70 -6.96
N MET A 63 1.42 2.85 -6.28
CA MET A 63 0.15 3.22 -5.63
C MET A 63 -0.66 4.25 -6.43
N GLU A 64 -0.06 4.83 -7.47
CA GLU A 64 -0.73 5.81 -8.32
C GLU A 64 -1.65 5.11 -9.32
N GLY A 65 -2.83 5.69 -9.58
CA GLY A 65 -3.83 5.12 -10.48
C GLY A 65 -4.77 4.08 -9.85
N ILE A 66 -4.63 3.77 -8.56
CA ILE A 66 -5.60 2.92 -7.84
C ILE A 66 -6.92 3.69 -7.69
N PRO A 67 -8.09 3.12 -8.07
CA PRO A 67 -9.37 3.78 -7.92
C PRO A 67 -9.64 4.22 -6.48
N ALA A 68 -10.17 5.45 -6.30
CA ALA A 68 -10.54 6.00 -5.01
C ALA A 68 -11.38 5.06 -4.11
N PRO A 69 -12.43 4.36 -4.61
CA PRO A 69 -13.18 3.42 -3.77
C PRO A 69 -12.30 2.27 -3.26
N ASP A 70 -11.41 1.72 -4.10
CA ASP A 70 -10.52 0.63 -3.70
C ASP A 70 -9.51 1.05 -2.63
N VAL A 71 -9.01 2.29 -2.73
CA VAL A 71 -8.13 2.87 -1.70
C VAL A 71 -8.88 3.04 -0.38
N ALA A 72 -10.12 3.53 -0.42
CA ALA A 72 -10.95 3.69 0.77
C ALA A 72 -11.26 2.33 1.43
N ASP A 73 -11.61 1.32 0.64
CA ASP A 73 -11.89 -0.03 1.13
C ASP A 73 -10.64 -0.71 1.70
N TYR A 74 -9.46 -0.48 1.10
CA TYR A 74 -8.20 -0.95 1.66
C TYR A 74 -7.92 -0.30 3.03
N LYS A 75 -8.07 1.02 3.15
CA LYS A 75 -7.87 1.73 4.42
C LYS A 75 -8.85 1.25 5.49
N ARG A 76 -10.13 1.13 5.17
CA ARG A 76 -11.17 0.64 6.09
C ARG A 76 -10.84 -0.76 6.61
N ARG A 77 -10.49 -1.69 5.72
CA ARG A 77 -10.12 -3.07 6.12
C ARG A 77 -8.91 -3.07 7.04
N LYS A 78 -7.91 -2.25 6.73
CA LYS A 78 -6.69 -2.13 7.54
C LYS A 78 -6.93 -1.49 8.90
N GLU A 79 -7.85 -0.52 9.00
CA GLU A 79 -8.27 0.06 10.27
C GLU A 79 -8.89 -1.01 11.17
N ILE A 80 -9.82 -1.81 10.63
CA ILE A 80 -10.46 -2.90 11.37
C ILE A 80 -9.43 -3.96 11.81
N GLU A 81 -8.53 -4.37 10.91
CA GLU A 81 -7.48 -5.37 11.22
C GLU A 81 -6.56 -4.92 12.36
N LEU A 82 -6.24 -3.63 12.41
CA LEU A 82 -5.38 -3.04 13.44
C LEU A 82 -6.14 -2.59 14.69
N GLY A 83 -7.46 -2.82 14.78
CA GLY A 83 -8.30 -2.36 15.89
C GLY A 83 -8.36 -0.84 16.02
N LEU A 84 -8.13 -0.11 14.93
CA LEU A 84 -8.12 1.34 14.89
C LEU A 84 -9.53 1.90 14.65
N ALA A 85 -9.78 3.11 15.16
CA ALA A 85 -11.03 3.83 14.88
C ALA A 85 -11.15 4.18 13.38
N ALA A 86 -12.37 4.14 12.85
CA ALA A 86 -12.63 4.47 11.46
C ALA A 86 -12.12 5.88 11.11
N GLY A 87 -11.34 5.98 10.03
CA GLY A 87 -10.74 7.23 9.57
C GLY A 87 -9.40 7.60 10.21
N SER A 88 -8.88 6.83 11.17
CA SER A 88 -7.60 7.11 11.81
C SER A 88 -6.40 7.00 10.85
N ILE A 89 -6.47 6.15 9.81
CA ILE A 89 -5.40 6.02 8.81
C ILE A 89 -5.39 7.22 7.85
N SER A 90 -6.52 7.90 7.69
CA SER A 90 -6.62 9.08 6.83
C SER A 90 -6.23 10.37 7.54
N GLN A 91 -6.14 10.38 8.88
CA GLN A 91 -5.65 11.55 9.62
C GLN A 91 -4.11 11.66 9.53
N PRO A 92 -3.56 12.88 9.40
CA PRO A 92 -2.13 13.09 9.55
C PRO A 92 -1.70 12.65 10.95
N GLN A 93 -0.66 11.82 11.02
CA GLN A 93 -0.08 11.41 12.31
C GLN A 93 0.28 12.66 13.11
N PRO A 94 -0.12 12.75 14.39
CA PRO A 94 0.31 13.87 15.23
C PRO A 94 1.83 13.89 15.25
N LYS A 95 2.42 15.06 14.97
CA LYS A 95 3.88 15.21 15.00
C LYS A 95 4.36 14.77 16.37
N ARG A 96 5.20 13.74 16.42
CA ARG A 96 5.81 13.29 17.67
C ARG A 96 6.52 14.51 18.30
N PRO A 97 6.25 14.82 19.58
CA PRO A 97 6.91 15.93 20.23
C PRO A 97 8.42 15.72 20.15
N LYS A 98 9.15 16.79 19.81
CA LYS A 98 10.60 16.74 19.69
C LYS A 98 11.16 16.63 21.12
N ILE A 99 11.60 15.41 21.48
CA ILE A 99 12.30 15.18 22.75
C ILE A 99 13.74 15.63 22.55
N GLU A 100 14.19 16.56 23.37
CA GLU A 100 15.57 17.03 23.36
C GLU A 100 16.44 16.00 24.10
N ASN A 101 17.48 15.47 23.43
CA ASN A 101 18.43 14.53 24.04
C ASN A 101 19.41 15.30 24.95
N ARG A 102 18.89 15.85 26.05
CA ARG A 102 19.69 16.44 27.13
C ARG A 102 19.61 15.54 28.38
N PRO A 103 20.67 15.49 29.20
CA PRO A 103 20.57 14.87 30.51
C PRO A 103 19.45 15.57 31.31
N LEU A 104 18.46 14.79 31.73
CA LEU A 104 17.41 15.26 32.64
C LEU A 104 17.99 15.39 34.05
N SER A 105 17.53 16.41 34.78
CA SER A 105 17.78 16.49 36.21
C SER A 105 17.09 15.34 36.96
N GLU A 106 17.55 15.04 38.17
CA GLU A 106 16.99 13.97 39.01
C GLU A 106 15.50 14.18 39.31
N ASP A 107 15.08 15.44 39.45
CA ASP A 107 13.69 15.81 39.70
C ASP A 107 12.79 15.58 38.48
N GLU A 108 13.26 15.98 37.29
CA GLU A 108 12.57 15.74 36.01
C GLU A 108 12.44 14.24 35.72
N LEU A 109 13.47 13.45 36.02
CA LEU A 109 13.46 11.99 35.83
C LEU A 109 12.46 11.31 36.77
N LYS A 110 12.38 11.76 38.02
CA LYS A 110 11.42 11.26 39.01
C LYS A 110 9.98 11.59 38.60
N ALA A 111 9.72 12.81 38.12
CA ALA A 111 8.42 13.21 37.61
C ALA A 111 7.99 12.38 36.38
N GLN A 112 8.91 12.11 35.45
CA GLN A 112 8.63 11.24 34.31
C GLN A 112 8.30 9.79 34.72
N LEU A 113 9.04 9.24 35.70
CA LEU A 113 8.76 7.90 36.24
C LEU A 113 7.42 7.81 36.94
N GLU A 114 7.04 8.85 37.70
CA GLU A 114 5.74 8.91 38.38
C GLU A 114 4.60 9.00 37.37
N ALA A 115 4.72 9.88 36.37
CA ALA A 115 3.75 9.99 35.29
C ALA A 115 3.59 8.66 34.54
N HIS A 116 4.69 7.96 34.24
CA HIS A 116 4.66 6.64 33.60
C HIS A 116 3.99 5.58 34.49
N LYS A 117 4.28 5.56 35.79
CA LYS A 117 3.65 4.64 36.75
C LYS A 117 2.14 4.88 36.86
N ALA A 118 1.70 6.14 36.91
CA ALA A 118 0.29 6.48 36.95
C ALA A 118 -0.44 6.03 35.67
N LEU A 119 0.19 6.18 34.51
CA LEU A 119 -0.37 5.76 33.22
C LEU A 119 -0.50 4.23 33.10
N MET A 120 0.47 3.49 33.66
CA MET A 120 0.48 2.02 33.64
C MET A 120 -0.39 1.39 34.74
N GLY A 121 -0.66 2.11 35.84
CA GLY A 121 -1.48 1.64 36.97
C GLY A 121 -2.97 2.01 36.87
N ALA A 122 -3.37 2.77 35.86
CA ALA A 122 -4.78 3.15 35.63
C ALA A 122 -5.54 2.16 34.74
N ASN A 123 -4.97 0.98 34.47
CA ASN A 123 -5.54 -0.03 33.57
C ASN A 123 -5.86 -1.36 34.28
N ASP A 124 -6.12 -1.31 35.59
CA ASP A 124 -6.71 -2.39 36.40
C ASP A 124 -8.22 -2.16 36.61
#